data_AF-A0A5C3PRK0-F1
#
_entry.id   AF-A0A5C3PRK0-F1
#
_cell.length_a   1.000
_cell.length_b   1.000
_cell.length_c   1.000
_cell.angle_alpha   90.00
_cell.angle_beta   90.00
_cell.angle_gamma   90.00
#
_symmetry.space_group_name_H-M   'P 1'
#
loop_
_entity.id
_entity.type
_entity.pdbx_description
1 polymer ?
#
loop_
_entity_poly.entity_id
_entity_poly.type
_entity_poly.pdbx_seq_one_letter_code
_entity_poly.pdbx_strand_id
1 'polypeptide(L)'
;MVLHPQLACRDMTRDVDYLHRAFEAEWMTRGVSDAGPRLRTCIKATARAFGLGADWMNAAADVALPMTRDIYGKPFDPVSFNGLSEENVKVNTIFTGPGLVLVGVGWSWAVALKLVRYDKYDPHDIASILRLGRIQLNIKWTPAVIEQWLVNACNPMGYAYHTREQREANRQKMRHAIYLAEQQDIPPRTRHSSSSGPSFQRQHDVYASQSRRGVYAPQP
;
A
#
# COMPACT_ATOMS: atom_id res chain seq x y z
N MET A 1 -1.88 -1.68 5.28
CA MET A 1 -2.41 -0.47 4.61
C MET A 1 -1.68 -0.25 3.29
N VAL A 2 -2.31 0.33 2.26
CA VAL A 2 -1.57 0.90 1.11
C VAL A 2 -1.25 2.34 1.45
N LEU A 3 0.04 2.66 1.52
CA LEU A 3 0.54 3.97 1.87
C LEU A 3 0.72 4.77 0.58
N HIS A 4 -0.30 5.52 0.18
CA HIS A 4 -0.25 6.38 -0.99
C HIS A 4 -0.75 7.79 -0.65
N PRO A 5 -0.05 8.88 -1.03
CA PRO A 5 -0.36 10.25 -0.59
C PRO A 5 -1.78 10.74 -0.89
N GLN A 6 -2.40 10.17 -1.93
CA GLN A 6 -3.76 10.52 -2.36
C GLN A 6 -4.85 9.61 -1.79
N LEU A 7 -4.50 8.60 -0.98
CA LEU A 7 -5.49 7.87 -0.21
C LEU A 7 -5.83 8.66 1.04
N ALA A 8 -7.13 8.75 1.35
CA ALA A 8 -7.58 9.09 2.69
C ALA A 8 -7.10 7.97 3.61
N CYS A 9 -5.86 8.09 4.07
CA CYS A 9 -5.27 7.18 5.03
C CYS A 9 -5.86 7.47 6.41
N ARG A 10 -5.88 6.46 7.27
CA ARG A 10 -6.08 6.68 8.70
C ARG A 10 -5.01 7.66 9.18
N ASP A 11 -5.38 8.58 10.07
CA ASP A 11 -4.45 9.57 10.66
C ASP A 11 -3.22 8.91 11.30
N MET A 12 -3.35 7.63 11.67
CA MET A 12 -2.24 6.76 12.05
C MET A 12 -2.54 5.29 11.72
N THR A 13 -1.54 4.59 11.18
CA THR A 13 -1.39 3.13 11.33
C THR A 13 -0.15 2.91 12.17
N ARG A 14 -0.28 2.13 13.25
CA ARG A 14 0.87 1.78 14.10
C ARG A 14 1.41 0.39 13.81
N ASP A 15 0.69 -0.39 12.99
CA ASP A 15 1.02 -1.77 12.70
C ASP A 15 1.43 -1.93 11.23
N VAL A 16 2.66 -2.42 11.01
CA VAL A 16 3.30 -2.63 9.71
C VAL A 16 3.64 -4.11 9.58
N ASP A 17 2.94 -4.80 8.69
CA ASP A 17 3.30 -6.17 8.32
C ASP A 17 4.47 -6.13 7.33
N TYR A 18 5.47 -7.00 7.50
CA TYR A 18 6.60 -7.10 6.59
C TYR A 18 6.93 -8.56 6.22
N LEU A 19 7.60 -8.73 5.07
CA LEU A 19 8.01 -10.02 4.53
C LEU A 19 9.36 -10.44 5.11
N HIS A 20 9.36 -11.18 6.20
CA HIS A 20 10.58 -11.55 6.92
C HIS A 20 11.45 -12.56 6.15
N ARG A 21 10.83 -13.61 5.60
CA ARG A 21 11.49 -14.65 4.82
C ARG A 21 12.21 -14.08 3.59
N ALA A 22 11.59 -13.12 2.93
CA ALA A 22 12.16 -12.46 1.76
C ALA A 22 13.34 -11.57 2.14
N PHE A 23 13.20 -10.80 3.22
CA PHE A 23 14.29 -9.99 3.78
C PHE A 23 15.49 -10.85 4.16
N GLU A 24 15.30 -11.94 4.90
CA GLU A 24 16.40 -12.86 5.25
C GLU A 24 17.03 -13.47 4.00
N ALA A 25 16.24 -13.91 3.02
CA ALA A 25 16.75 -14.47 1.77
C ALA A 25 17.63 -13.48 1.00
N GLU A 26 17.20 -12.22 0.85
CA GLU A 26 17.97 -11.18 0.17
C GLU A 26 19.34 -10.97 0.85
N TRP A 27 19.35 -10.80 2.17
CA TRP A 27 20.59 -10.55 2.91
C TRP A 27 21.52 -11.76 2.98
N MET A 28 20.98 -12.97 3.03
CA MET A 28 21.78 -14.19 2.91
C MET A 28 22.53 -14.25 1.57
N THR A 29 21.92 -13.83 0.46
CA THR A 29 22.63 -13.77 -0.84
C THR A 29 23.77 -12.74 -0.86
N ARG A 30 23.75 -11.78 0.07
CA ARG A 30 24.78 -10.74 0.26
C ARG A 30 25.81 -11.10 1.33
N GLY A 31 25.78 -12.34 1.84
CA GLY A 31 26.71 -12.82 2.85
C GLY A 31 26.37 -12.41 4.29
N VAL A 32 25.18 -11.88 4.55
CA VAL A 32 24.73 -11.49 5.90
C VAL A 32 23.73 -12.53 6.41
N SER A 33 24.17 -13.40 7.31
CA SER A 33 23.38 -14.53 7.82
C SER A 33 22.50 -14.19 9.03
N ASP A 34 22.72 -13.06 9.69
CA ASP A 34 22.02 -12.64 10.92
C ASP A 34 21.11 -11.41 10.72
N ALA A 35 20.77 -11.08 9.47
CA ALA A 35 19.96 -9.91 9.13
C ALA A 35 18.58 -9.93 9.80
N GLY A 36 17.86 -11.06 9.77
CA GLY A 36 16.53 -11.17 10.39
C GLY A 36 16.54 -10.95 11.91
N PRO A 37 17.44 -11.60 12.67
CA PRO A 37 17.66 -11.29 14.08
C PRO A 37 18.00 -9.82 14.36
N ARG A 38 18.86 -9.20 13.52
CA ARG A 38 19.17 -7.77 13.63
C ARG A 38 17.94 -6.89 13.42
N LEU A 39 17.15 -7.16 12.38
CA LEU A 39 15.91 -6.43 12.10
C LEU A 39 14.93 -6.53 13.28
N ARG A 40 14.72 -7.72 13.84
CA ARG A 40 13.89 -7.92 15.05
C ARG A 40 14.40 -7.10 16.24
N THR A 41 15.71 -7.01 16.41
CA THR A 41 16.32 -6.20 17.47
C THR A 41 16.05 -4.71 17.27
N CYS A 42 16.21 -4.20 16.04
CA CYS A 42 15.87 -2.83 15.68
C CYS A 42 14.38 -2.54 15.92
N ILE A 43 13.48 -3.45 15.49
CA ILE A 43 12.03 -3.31 15.69
C ILE A 43 11.69 -3.15 17.18
N LYS A 44 12.27 -4.00 18.04
CA LYS A 44 12.08 -3.92 19.50
C LYS A 44 12.68 -2.65 20.11
N ALA A 45 13.85 -2.22 19.64
CA ALA A 45 14.48 -0.98 20.10
C ALA A 45 13.62 0.24 19.75
N THR A 46 13.12 0.32 18.51
CA THR A 46 12.18 1.36 18.05
C THR A 46 10.89 1.34 18.87
N ALA A 47 10.32 0.15 19.13
CA ALA A 47 9.12 0.05 19.96
C ALA A 47 9.31 0.71 21.33
N ARG A 48 10.45 0.43 21.98
CA ARG A 48 10.80 1.02 23.29
C ARG A 48 11.04 2.53 23.20
N ALA A 49 11.77 2.99 22.18
CA ALA A 49 12.11 4.40 22.03
C ALA A 49 10.89 5.30 21.78
N PHE A 50 9.87 4.78 21.09
CA PHE A 50 8.69 5.55 20.68
C PHE A 50 7.38 5.12 21.37
N GLY A 51 7.44 4.22 22.36
CA GLY A 51 6.26 3.74 23.08
C GLY A 51 5.26 3.01 22.18
N LEU A 52 5.76 2.24 21.20
CA LEU A 52 4.92 1.45 20.29
C LEU A 52 4.57 0.09 20.90
N GLY A 53 3.45 -0.49 20.47
CA GLY A 53 3.05 -1.86 20.83
C GLY A 53 4.08 -2.90 20.37
N ALA A 54 4.06 -4.10 20.95
CA ALA A 54 5.01 -5.16 20.59
C ALA A 54 4.80 -5.71 19.16
N ASP A 55 3.63 -5.44 18.58
CA ASP A 55 3.13 -5.88 17.28
C ASP A 55 3.16 -4.78 16.21
N TRP A 56 3.72 -3.61 16.53
CA TRP A 56 3.79 -2.43 15.64
C TRP A 56 4.49 -2.75 14.30
N MET A 57 5.44 -3.69 14.29
CA MET A 57 6.01 -4.22 13.07
C MET A 57 6.18 -5.73 13.20
N ASN A 58 5.34 -6.49 12.52
CA ASN A 58 5.24 -7.94 12.69
C ASN A 58 5.32 -8.68 11.34
N ALA A 59 5.69 -9.96 11.39
CA ALA A 59 5.78 -10.83 10.22
C ALA A 59 4.86 -12.05 10.36
N ALA A 60 3.80 -11.96 11.18
CA ALA A 60 2.91 -13.09 11.40
C ALA A 60 2.19 -13.50 10.11
N ALA A 61 1.83 -12.51 9.28
CA ALA A 61 1.23 -12.74 7.97
C ALA A 61 2.16 -13.51 7.01
N ASP A 62 3.48 -13.36 7.16
CA ASP A 62 4.49 -13.92 6.26
C ASP A 62 4.44 -15.45 6.17
N VAL A 63 4.01 -16.13 7.25
CA VAL A 63 3.86 -17.59 7.27
C VAL A 63 2.69 -18.06 6.40
N ALA A 64 1.63 -17.24 6.29
CA ALA A 64 0.41 -17.60 5.57
C ALA A 64 0.42 -17.21 4.09
N LEU A 65 1.43 -16.44 3.65
CA LEU A 65 1.54 -15.99 2.26
C LEU A 65 1.97 -17.14 1.34
N PRO A 66 1.43 -17.20 0.10
CA PRO A 66 1.79 -18.25 -0.84
C PRO A 66 3.28 -18.21 -1.17
N MET A 67 3.85 -19.39 -1.40
CA MET A 67 5.14 -19.58 -2.04
C MET A 67 4.89 -20.19 -3.41
N THR A 68 5.66 -19.76 -4.41
CA THR A 68 5.58 -20.32 -5.76
C THR A 68 6.97 -20.80 -6.20
N ARG A 69 7.06 -21.38 -7.40
CA ARG A 69 8.31 -21.82 -7.99
C ARG A 69 8.57 -21.07 -9.29
N ASP A 70 9.83 -20.77 -9.56
CA ASP A 70 10.24 -20.22 -10.85
C ASP A 70 10.24 -21.31 -11.94
N ILE A 71 10.62 -20.92 -13.16
CA ILE A 71 10.70 -21.85 -14.31
C ILE A 71 11.71 -22.99 -14.12
N TYR A 72 12.64 -22.86 -13.17
CA TYR A 72 13.63 -23.87 -12.80
C TYR A 72 13.21 -24.69 -11.58
N GLY A 73 11.99 -24.47 -11.08
CA GLY A 73 11.45 -25.16 -9.91
C GLY A 73 11.96 -24.60 -8.57
N LYS A 74 12.73 -23.50 -8.56
CA LYS A 74 13.25 -22.90 -7.33
C LYS A 74 12.12 -22.14 -6.60
N PRO A 75 11.92 -22.38 -5.29
CA PRO A 75 10.91 -21.66 -4.54
C PRO A 75 11.25 -20.17 -4.42
N PHE A 76 10.25 -19.31 -4.56
CA PHE A 76 10.38 -17.88 -4.31
C PHE A 76 9.08 -17.27 -3.74
N ASP A 77 9.23 -16.10 -3.11
CA ASP A 77 8.12 -15.30 -2.59
C ASP A 77 7.57 -14.40 -3.71
N PRO A 78 6.34 -14.64 -4.19
CA PRO A 78 5.76 -13.85 -5.27
C PRO A 78 5.35 -12.44 -4.87
N VAL A 79 5.07 -12.22 -3.58
CA VAL A 79 4.73 -10.90 -3.03
C VAL A 79 5.99 -10.04 -3.00
N SER A 80 7.10 -10.60 -2.50
CA SER A 80 8.40 -9.92 -2.52
C SER A 80 8.89 -9.68 -3.94
N PHE A 81 8.75 -10.67 -4.82
CA PHE A 81 9.16 -10.53 -6.22
C PHE A 81 8.41 -9.38 -6.91
N ASN A 82 7.09 -9.27 -6.71
CA ASN A 82 6.32 -8.14 -7.21
C ASN A 82 6.71 -6.82 -6.52
N GLY A 83 6.86 -6.84 -5.19
CA GLY A 83 7.22 -5.68 -4.38
C GLY A 83 8.56 -5.05 -4.77
N LEU A 84 9.53 -5.86 -5.20
CA LEU A 84 10.86 -5.42 -5.60
C LEU A 84 11.01 -5.19 -7.11
N SER A 85 9.93 -5.31 -7.90
CA SER A 85 9.97 -4.93 -9.32
C SER A 85 10.28 -3.43 -9.47
N GLU A 86 11.04 -3.06 -10.50
CA GLU A 86 11.48 -1.67 -10.71
C GLU A 86 10.32 -0.67 -10.71
N GLU A 87 9.23 -1.03 -11.40
CA GLU A 87 8.03 -0.20 -11.46
C GLU A 87 7.37 -0.06 -10.08
N ASN A 88 7.28 -1.14 -9.30
CA ASN A 88 6.69 -1.06 -7.97
C ASN A 88 7.56 -0.23 -7.02
N VAL A 89 8.89 -0.40 -7.05
CA VAL A 89 9.82 0.40 -6.26
C VAL A 89 9.65 1.88 -6.59
N LYS A 90 9.55 2.23 -7.87
CA LYS A 90 9.35 3.62 -8.32
C LYS A 90 8.05 4.23 -7.79
N VAL A 91 6.95 3.47 -7.79
CA VAL A 91 5.61 3.99 -7.49
C VAL A 91 5.25 3.87 -6.01
N ASN A 92 5.71 2.83 -5.32
CA ASN A 92 5.28 2.46 -3.97
C ASN A 92 6.43 2.53 -2.94
N THR A 93 7.53 3.22 -3.21
CA THR A 93 8.50 3.58 -2.16
C THR A 93 7.87 4.59 -1.19
N ILE A 94 7.83 4.21 0.08
CA ILE A 94 7.24 4.98 1.18
C ILE A 94 8.30 5.81 1.88
N PHE A 95 9.51 5.26 2.02
CA PHE A 95 10.61 5.88 2.74
C PHE A 95 11.96 5.44 2.18
N THR A 96 12.91 6.37 2.17
CA THR A 96 14.31 6.12 1.80
C THR A 96 15.22 6.75 2.84
N GLY A 97 16.18 5.98 3.35
CA GLY A 97 17.24 6.45 4.24
C GLY A 97 18.52 5.63 4.09
N PRO A 98 19.61 5.99 4.79
CA PRO A 98 20.86 5.25 4.72
C PRO A 98 20.67 3.77 5.10
N GLY A 99 20.89 2.87 4.14
CA GLY A 99 20.79 1.42 4.35
C GLY A 99 19.36 0.87 4.51
N LEU A 100 18.31 1.67 4.31
CA LEU A 100 16.92 1.23 4.42
C LEU A 100 16.02 1.90 3.38
N VAL A 101 15.29 1.07 2.64
CA VAL A 101 14.18 1.51 1.78
C VAL A 101 12.94 0.74 2.21
N LEU A 102 11.83 1.46 2.44
CA LEU A 102 10.53 0.86 2.69
C LEU A 102 9.70 0.94 1.42
N VAL A 103 9.39 -0.23 0.86
CA VAL A 103 8.59 -0.35 -0.35
C VAL A 103 7.28 -1.05 -0.01
N GLY A 104 6.16 -0.41 -0.35
CA GLY A 104 4.84 -1.01 -0.24
C GLY A 104 4.65 -2.11 -1.28
N VAL A 105 3.85 -3.12 -0.96
CA VAL A 105 3.46 -4.14 -1.95
C VAL A 105 2.64 -3.50 -3.09
N GLY A 106 2.69 -4.10 -4.28
CA GLY A 106 1.89 -3.64 -5.40
C GLY A 106 0.39 -3.64 -5.09
N TRP A 107 -0.36 -2.73 -5.73
CA TRP A 107 -1.78 -2.53 -5.45
C TRP A 107 -2.61 -3.79 -5.64
N SER A 108 -2.25 -4.64 -6.61
CA SER A 108 -2.88 -5.93 -6.87
C SER A 108 -2.75 -6.86 -5.66
N TRP A 109 -1.53 -7.02 -5.12
CA TRP A 109 -1.28 -7.82 -3.93
C TRP A 109 -1.95 -7.23 -2.69
N ALA A 110 -1.93 -5.90 -2.55
CA ALA A 110 -2.61 -5.24 -1.46
C ALA A 110 -4.12 -5.51 -1.45
N VAL A 111 -4.76 -5.56 -2.63
CA VAL A 111 -6.18 -5.91 -2.81
C VAL A 111 -6.41 -7.41 -2.61
N ALA A 112 -5.57 -8.26 -3.22
CA ALA A 112 -5.67 -9.72 -3.13
C ALA A 112 -5.66 -10.21 -1.68
N LEU A 113 -4.67 -9.78 -0.90
CA LEU A 113 -4.51 -10.19 0.49
C LEU A 113 -5.65 -9.70 1.38
N LYS A 114 -6.15 -8.48 1.13
CA LYS A 114 -7.28 -7.92 1.86
C LYS A 114 -8.62 -8.54 1.46
N LEU A 115 -8.78 -9.02 0.23
CA LEU A 115 -10.00 -9.74 -0.17
C LEU A 115 -10.13 -11.10 0.51
N VAL A 116 -9.01 -11.77 0.77
CA VAL A 116 -9.01 -13.05 1.51
C VAL A 116 -9.57 -12.84 2.92
N ARG A 117 -9.00 -11.88 3.67
CA ARG A 117 -9.43 -11.58 5.04
C ARG A 117 -10.78 -10.86 5.07
N TYR A 118 -10.88 -9.76 4.34
CA TYR A 118 -12.04 -8.88 4.23
C TYR A 118 -12.67 -8.52 5.58
N ASP A 119 -11.83 -8.08 6.52
CA ASP A 119 -12.21 -7.79 7.90
C ASP A 119 -11.81 -6.37 8.31
N LYS A 120 -12.50 -5.82 9.31
CA LYS A 120 -12.28 -4.49 9.90
C LYS A 120 -12.19 -3.37 8.85
N TYR A 121 -10.97 -2.96 8.51
CA TYR A 121 -10.69 -1.84 7.62
C TYR A 121 -10.41 -2.28 6.17
N ASP A 122 -10.32 -3.58 5.90
CA ASP A 122 -10.02 -4.11 4.57
C ASP A 122 -10.98 -3.60 3.47
N PRO A 123 -12.31 -3.55 3.69
CA PRO A 123 -13.23 -3.05 2.66
C PRO A 123 -12.92 -1.61 2.26
N HIS A 124 -12.57 -0.75 3.22
CA HIS A 124 -12.22 0.65 2.99
C HIS A 124 -10.84 0.81 2.36
N ASP A 125 -9.84 0.04 2.81
CA ASP A 125 -8.52 0.01 2.19
C ASP A 125 -8.61 -0.39 0.70
N ILE A 126 -9.40 -1.42 0.38
CA ILE A 126 -9.65 -1.83 -1.01
C ILE A 126 -10.37 -0.71 -1.77
N ALA A 127 -11.45 -0.16 -1.22
CA ALA A 127 -12.22 0.92 -1.83
C ALA A 127 -11.34 2.14 -2.18
N SER A 128 -10.45 2.50 -1.26
CA SER A 128 -9.46 3.56 -1.43
C SER A 128 -8.54 3.29 -2.63
N ILE A 129 -7.99 2.08 -2.75
CA ILE A 129 -7.16 1.68 -3.91
C ILE A 129 -7.96 1.73 -5.21
N LEU A 130 -9.19 1.23 -5.21
CA LEU A 130 -10.06 1.26 -6.39
C LEU A 130 -10.38 2.70 -6.81
N ARG A 131 -10.68 3.57 -5.86
CA ARG A 131 -10.91 5.00 -6.12
C ARG A 131 -9.69 5.63 -6.80
N LEU A 132 -8.46 5.35 -6.35
CA LEU A 132 -7.26 5.85 -7.04
C LEU A 132 -7.11 5.30 -8.45
N GLY A 133 -7.32 3.99 -8.65
CA GLY A 133 -7.26 3.41 -9.98
C GLY A 133 -8.27 4.06 -10.94
N ARG A 134 -9.45 4.46 -10.42
CA ARG A 134 -10.41 5.22 -11.22
C ARG A 134 -9.94 6.64 -11.50
N ILE A 135 -9.40 7.35 -10.52
CA ILE A 135 -8.98 8.77 -10.67
C ILE A 135 -7.72 8.91 -11.54
N GLN A 136 -6.71 8.08 -11.31
CA GLN A 136 -5.40 8.20 -11.97
C GLN A 136 -5.33 7.45 -13.30
N LEU A 137 -5.98 6.29 -13.38
CA LEU A 137 -5.88 5.38 -14.53
C LEU A 137 -7.19 5.29 -15.33
N ASN A 138 -8.21 6.05 -14.93
CA ASN A 138 -9.54 6.07 -15.57
C ASN A 138 -10.18 4.66 -15.66
N ILE A 139 -9.89 3.78 -14.70
CA ILE A 139 -10.39 2.40 -14.70
C ILE A 139 -11.86 2.38 -14.28
N LYS A 140 -12.72 1.76 -15.09
CA LYS A 140 -14.10 1.45 -14.73
C LYS A 140 -14.15 0.09 -14.02
N TRP A 141 -14.21 0.13 -12.70
CA TRP A 141 -14.21 -1.09 -11.90
C TRP A 141 -15.52 -1.85 -12.01
N THR A 142 -15.39 -3.13 -12.32
CA THR A 142 -16.45 -4.14 -12.16
C THR A 142 -15.83 -5.36 -11.48
N PRO A 143 -16.62 -6.26 -10.87
CA PRO A 143 -16.09 -7.50 -10.32
C PRO A 143 -15.27 -8.29 -11.34
N ALA A 144 -15.70 -8.33 -12.61
CA ALA A 144 -14.98 -9.02 -13.68
C ALA A 144 -13.62 -8.39 -13.98
N VAL A 145 -13.53 -7.05 -13.99
CA VAL A 145 -12.25 -6.33 -14.19
C VAL A 145 -11.30 -6.59 -13.02
N ILE A 146 -11.79 -6.55 -11.78
CA ILE A 146 -10.97 -6.85 -10.60
C ILE A 146 -10.51 -8.31 -10.63
N GLU A 147 -11.40 -9.27 -10.91
CA GLU A 147 -11.05 -10.68 -11.03
C GLU A 147 -9.95 -10.91 -12.07
N GLN A 148 -10.11 -10.36 -13.28
CA GLN A 148 -9.12 -10.52 -14.34
C GLN A 148 -7.77 -9.91 -13.94
N TRP A 149 -7.79 -8.75 -13.30
CA TRP A 149 -6.59 -8.09 -12.79
C TRP A 149 -5.87 -8.94 -11.74
N LEU A 150 -6.61 -9.53 -10.79
CA LEU A 150 -6.04 -10.37 -9.74
C LEU A 150 -5.57 -11.73 -10.24
N VAL A 151 -6.28 -12.34 -11.20
CA VAL A 151 -5.83 -13.58 -11.86
C VAL A 151 -4.49 -13.39 -12.56
N ASN A 152 -4.31 -12.25 -13.23
CA ASN A 152 -3.09 -11.94 -13.96
C ASN A 152 -1.94 -11.56 -13.02
N ALA A 153 -2.19 -10.69 -12.04
CA ALA A 153 -1.13 -10.13 -11.21
C ALA A 153 -0.80 -10.95 -9.96
N CYS A 154 -1.76 -11.75 -9.47
CA CYS A 154 -1.69 -12.49 -8.20
C CYS A 154 -2.03 -13.98 -8.42
N ASN A 155 -1.63 -14.54 -9.58
CA ASN A 155 -1.86 -15.95 -9.92
C ASN A 155 -1.53 -16.96 -8.79
N PRO A 156 -0.45 -16.79 -7.99
CA PRO A 156 -0.12 -17.71 -6.89
C PRO A 156 -1.19 -17.82 -5.79
N MET A 157 -2.17 -16.92 -5.75
CA MET A 157 -3.34 -17.03 -4.87
C MET A 157 -4.32 -18.13 -5.30
N GLY A 158 -4.13 -18.75 -6.47
CA GLY A 158 -4.91 -19.91 -6.90
C GLY A 158 -6.32 -19.59 -7.39
N TYR A 159 -6.60 -18.35 -7.82
CA TYR A 159 -7.93 -17.92 -8.26
C TYR A 159 -8.56 -18.82 -9.34
N ALA A 160 -7.73 -19.43 -10.21
CA ALA A 160 -8.18 -20.37 -11.24
C ALA A 160 -8.85 -21.64 -10.66
N TYR A 161 -8.49 -22.02 -9.43
CA TYR A 161 -8.97 -23.23 -8.76
C TYR A 161 -10.13 -22.96 -7.79
N HIS A 162 -10.58 -21.70 -7.68
CA HIS A 162 -11.71 -21.37 -6.82
C HIS A 162 -13.02 -22.03 -7.30
N THR A 163 -13.78 -22.57 -6.36
CA THR A 163 -15.12 -23.09 -6.62
C THR A 163 -16.06 -21.95 -7.06
N ARG A 164 -17.21 -22.32 -7.62
CA ARG A 164 -18.25 -21.33 -7.99
C ARG A 164 -18.69 -20.48 -6.79
N GLU A 165 -18.82 -21.10 -5.62
CA GLU A 165 -19.21 -20.44 -4.37
C GLU A 165 -18.13 -19.46 -3.89
N GLN A 166 -16.87 -19.88 -3.88
CA GLN A 166 -15.74 -19.01 -3.52
C GLN A 166 -15.63 -17.80 -4.46
N ARG A 167 -15.84 -18.01 -5.77
CA ARG A 167 -15.86 -16.91 -6.74
C ARG A 167 -17.01 -15.95 -6.47
N GLU A 168 -18.22 -16.44 -6.23
CA GLU A 168 -19.36 -15.54 -5.95
C GLU A 168 -19.19 -14.77 -4.63
N ALA A 169 -18.68 -15.42 -3.58
CA ALA A 169 -18.35 -14.75 -2.33
C ALA A 169 -17.32 -13.63 -2.54
N ASN A 170 -16.28 -13.87 -3.34
CA ASN A 170 -15.30 -12.83 -3.69
C ASN A 170 -15.94 -11.70 -4.52
N ARG A 171 -16.83 -12.01 -5.46
CA ARG A 171 -17.57 -11.00 -6.23
C ARG A 171 -18.44 -10.12 -5.34
N GLN A 172 -19.08 -10.69 -4.32
CA GLN A 172 -19.85 -9.90 -3.35
C GLN A 172 -18.95 -8.90 -2.60
N LYS A 173 -17.79 -9.35 -2.12
CA LYS A 173 -16.78 -8.46 -1.51
C LYS A 173 -16.31 -7.35 -2.46
N MET A 174 -16.08 -7.69 -3.73
CA MET A 174 -15.70 -6.72 -4.77
C MET A 174 -16.80 -5.69 -5.04
N ARG A 175 -18.07 -6.13 -5.19
CA ARG A 175 -19.22 -5.22 -5.39
C ARG A 175 -19.34 -4.25 -4.21
N HIS A 176 -19.20 -4.74 -2.99
CA HIS A 176 -19.24 -3.88 -1.81
C HIS A 176 -18.08 -2.88 -1.78
N ALA A 177 -16.85 -3.29 -2.10
CA ALA A 177 -15.71 -2.37 -2.15
C ALA A 177 -15.84 -1.33 -3.27
N ILE A 178 -16.40 -1.69 -4.43
CA ILE A 178 -16.71 -0.75 -5.52
C ILE A 178 -17.73 0.28 -5.05
N TYR A 179 -18.83 -0.16 -4.42
CA TYR A 179 -19.83 0.74 -3.85
C TYR A 179 -19.19 1.73 -2.86
N LEU A 180 -18.35 1.25 -1.94
CA LEU A 180 -17.64 2.12 -1.00
C LEU A 180 -16.71 3.12 -1.70
N ALA A 181 -16.04 2.71 -2.77
CA ALA A 181 -15.15 3.60 -3.53
C ALA A 181 -15.93 4.76 -4.16
N GLU A 182 -17.14 4.50 -4.68
CA GLU A 182 -18.04 5.51 -5.24
C GLU A 182 -18.59 6.45 -4.16
N GLN A 183 -18.87 5.96 -2.95
CA GLN A 183 -19.32 6.80 -1.84
C GLN A 183 -18.24 7.77 -1.35
N GLN A 184 -16.95 7.40 -1.47
CA GLN A 184 -15.84 8.26 -1.04
C GLN A 184 -15.71 9.55 -1.88
N ASP A 185 -16.31 9.62 -3.08
CA ASP A 185 -16.28 10.80 -3.93
C ASP A 185 -17.37 11.83 -3.64
N ILE A 186 -18.30 11.49 -2.75
CA ILE A 186 -19.35 12.42 -2.32
C ILE A 186 -18.69 13.44 -1.38
N PRO A 187 -18.66 14.74 -1.73
CA PRO A 187 -18.17 15.75 -0.80
C PRO A 187 -18.96 15.65 0.51
N PRO A 188 -18.32 15.83 1.69
CA PRO A 188 -19.07 15.87 2.93
C PRO A 188 -20.17 16.93 2.79
N ARG A 189 -21.43 16.53 2.98
CA ARG A 189 -22.55 17.48 3.01
C ARG A 189 -22.17 18.61 3.95
N THR A 190 -21.97 19.80 3.39
CA THR A 190 -21.85 21.03 4.18
C THR A 190 -23.11 21.13 5.01
N ARG A 191 -23.01 20.78 6.30
CA ARG A 191 -24.02 21.16 7.28
C ARG A 191 -23.95 22.68 7.32
N HIS A 192 -24.89 23.34 6.66
CA HIS A 192 -25.15 24.76 6.88
C HIS A 192 -25.65 24.93 8.31
N SER A 193 -24.72 25.02 9.27
CA SER A 193 -25.00 25.62 10.56
C SER A 193 -24.93 27.13 10.35
N SER A 194 -26.09 27.72 10.09
CA SER A 194 -26.32 29.15 10.28
C SER A 194 -26.08 29.50 11.76
N SER A 195 -24.91 30.02 12.07
CA SER A 195 -24.70 30.80 13.30
C SER A 195 -23.57 31.81 13.09
N SER A 196 -23.96 33.07 13.13
CA SER A 196 -23.19 34.28 12.95
C SER A 196 -22.23 34.55 14.11
N GLY A 197 -20.97 34.94 13.82
CA GLY A 197 -20.10 35.72 14.72
C GLY A 197 -18.74 35.09 15.07
N PRO A 198 -17.73 35.90 15.46
CA PRO A 198 -17.05 36.86 14.59
C PRO A 198 -15.58 36.49 14.33
N SER A 199 -15.06 37.08 13.25
CA SER A 199 -13.72 36.99 12.69
C SER A 199 -12.60 37.40 13.65
N PHE A 200 -11.53 36.59 13.71
CA PHE A 200 -10.20 37.01 14.16
C PHE A 200 -9.12 36.68 13.11
N GLN A 201 -8.26 37.67 12.88
CA GLN A 201 -7.30 37.80 11.80
C GLN A 201 -6.18 36.75 11.79
N ARG A 202 -5.76 36.43 10.56
CA ARG A 202 -4.54 35.70 10.17
C ARG A 202 -3.28 36.48 10.53
N GLN A 203 -2.25 35.76 10.99
CA GLN A 203 -0.84 36.12 10.82
C GLN A 203 -0.16 35.11 9.90
N HIS A 204 0.23 35.61 8.72
CA HIS A 204 1.48 35.44 7.95
C HIS A 204 2.62 34.68 8.66
N ASP A 205 3.62 34.05 8.03
CA ASP A 205 4.09 33.82 6.65
C ASP A 205 5.35 32.96 6.86
N VAL A 206 5.63 31.92 6.06
CA VAL A 206 7.02 31.71 5.59
C VAL A 206 7.10 30.87 4.32
N TYR A 207 7.82 31.43 3.34
CA TYR A 207 8.45 30.82 2.14
C TYR A 207 7.60 30.49 0.91
N ALA A 208 7.36 31.52 0.09
CA ALA A 208 7.60 31.47 -1.35
C ALA A 208 7.83 32.87 -1.92
N SER A 209 9.08 33.21 -2.28
CA SER A 209 9.43 33.95 -3.52
C SER A 209 10.86 34.49 -3.48
N GLN A 210 11.72 33.85 -4.29
CA GLN A 210 12.72 34.51 -5.13
C GLN A 210 12.95 33.55 -6.31
N SER A 211 13.07 33.91 -7.57
CA SER A 211 12.57 35.00 -8.39
C SER A 211 12.79 34.50 -9.82
N ARG A 212 11.80 34.63 -10.72
CA ARG A 212 12.02 34.47 -12.17
C ARG A 212 12.47 35.81 -12.74
N ARG A 213 13.57 35.85 -13.49
CA ARG A 213 13.71 36.41 -14.87
C ARG A 213 15.17 36.74 -15.18
N GLY A 214 15.59 36.38 -16.40
CA GLY A 214 16.85 36.81 -16.99
C GLY A 214 17.19 36.02 -18.26
N VAL A 215 16.48 36.30 -19.34
CA VAL A 215 16.80 35.87 -20.72
C VAL A 215 17.98 36.72 -21.21
N TYR A 216 19.04 36.11 -21.77
CA TYR A 216 19.79 36.58 -22.94
C TYR A 216 20.78 35.48 -23.38
N ALA A 217 20.83 35.22 -24.68
CA ALA A 217 21.89 34.55 -25.45
C ALA A 217 22.28 35.51 -26.60
N PRO A 218 23.31 35.29 -27.44
CA PRO A 218 24.56 34.50 -27.34
C PRO A 218 25.85 35.27 -27.74
N GLN A 219 27.04 34.66 -27.45
CA GLN A 219 28.34 34.68 -28.18
C GLN A 219 29.10 36.02 -28.44
N PRO A 220 30.43 36.04 -28.76
CA PRO A 220 31.25 35.14 -29.61
C PRO A 220 31.95 33.97 -28.91
#